data_AF-A0A3M1Y3C8-F1
#
_entry.id   AF-A0A3M1Y3C8-F1
#
_cell.length_a   1.000
_cell.length_b   1.000
_cell.length_c   1.000
_cell.angle_alpha   90.00
_cell.angle_beta   90.00
_cell.angle_gamma   90.00
#
_symmetry.space_group_name_H-M   'P 1'
#
loop_
_entity.id
_entity.type
_entity.pdbx_description
1 polymer ?
#
loop_
_entity_poly.entity_id
_entity_poly.type
_entity_poly.pdbx_seq_one_letter_code
_entity_poly.pdbx_strand_id
1 'polypeptide(L)'
;MAVYMDTDAVQSIADGFETASEILQTVSKALEIAMNTLRATAFIGLVGGLAVERYLSILKPQIDHAQEFCEEIHRDLETAIQNFINGDEEGASRFY
;
A
#
# COMPACT_ATOMS: atom_id res chain seq x y z
N MET A 1 -16.19 12.74 28.22
CA MET A 1 -15.95 11.48 27.47
C MET A 1 -14.47 11.43 27.19
N ALA A 2 -13.73 10.53 27.81
CA ALA A 2 -12.35 10.26 27.41
C ALA A 2 -12.42 9.42 26.13
N VAL A 3 -11.71 9.83 25.09
CA VAL A 3 -11.54 9.00 23.89
C VAL A 3 -10.50 7.95 24.24
N TYR A 4 -10.88 6.68 24.20
CA TYR A 4 -9.97 5.57 24.45
C TYR A 4 -9.65 4.93 23.11
N MET A 5 -8.37 4.90 22.74
CA MET A 5 -7.86 4.16 21.59
C MET A 5 -7.13 2.92 22.10
N ASP A 6 -7.49 1.75 21.60
CA ASP A 6 -6.72 0.53 21.78
C ASP A 6 -5.55 0.57 20.79
N THR A 7 -4.40 1.07 21.23
CA THR A 7 -3.23 1.30 20.37
C THR A 7 -2.70 0.02 19.76
N ASP A 8 -2.79 -1.11 20.48
CA ASP A 8 -2.30 -2.41 19.99
C ASP A 8 -3.22 -2.93 18.88
N ALA A 9 -4.54 -2.82 19.08
CA ALA A 9 -5.51 -3.19 18.04
C ALA A 9 -5.38 -2.32 16.79
N VAL A 10 -5.17 -1.01 16.95
CA VAL A 10 -5.00 -0.08 15.82
C VAL A 10 -3.66 -0.30 15.11
N GLN A 11 -2.58 -0.60 15.84
CA GLN A 11 -1.29 -0.99 15.25
C GLN A 11 -1.44 -2.25 14.40
N SER A 12 -2.11 -3.28 14.93
CA SER A 12 -2.34 -4.52 14.17
C SER A 12 -3.12 -4.28 12.87
N ILE A 13 -4.00 -3.28 12.82
CA ILE A 13 -4.70 -2.89 11.59
C ILE A 13 -3.72 -2.17 10.64
N ALA A 14 -2.91 -1.25 11.15
CA ALA A 14 -1.89 -0.54 10.38
C ALA A 14 -0.91 -1.51 9.70
N ASP A 15 -0.42 -2.52 10.43
CA ASP A 15 0.49 -3.56 9.92
C ASP A 15 -0.17 -4.40 8.81
N GLY A 16 -1.49 -4.64 8.93
CA GLY A 16 -2.27 -5.32 7.90
C GLY A 16 -2.32 -4.55 6.58
N PHE A 17 -2.46 -3.22 6.66
CA PHE A 17 -2.41 -2.34 5.48
C PHE A 17 -1.01 -2.24 4.88
N GLU A 18 0.04 -2.22 5.70
CA GLU A 18 1.43 -2.32 5.24
C GLU A 18 1.66 -3.61 4.45
N THR A 19 1.32 -4.75 5.05
CA THR A 19 1.45 -6.07 4.41
C THR A 19 0.71 -6.12 3.07
N ALA A 20 -0.51 -5.57 3.01
CA ALA A 20 -1.27 -5.51 1.77
C ALA A 20 -0.59 -4.64 0.70
N SER A 21 -0.05 -3.47 1.10
CA SER A 21 0.73 -2.58 0.23
C SER A 21 1.95 -3.30 -0.36
N GLU A 22 2.73 -4.00 0.47
CA GLU A 22 3.91 -4.74 0.02
C GLU A 22 3.59 -5.85 -0.99
N ILE A 23 2.49 -6.58 -0.76
CA ILE A 23 2.00 -7.61 -1.68
C ILE A 23 1.62 -6.96 -3.02
N LEU A 24 0.86 -5.87 -2.99
CA LEU A 24 0.44 -5.17 -4.22
C LEU A 24 1.64 -4.58 -4.97
N GLN A 25 2.64 -4.07 -4.26
CA GLN A 25 3.88 -3.58 -4.87
C GLN A 25 4.64 -4.72 -5.56
N THR A 26 4.69 -5.90 -4.94
CA THR A 26 5.30 -7.10 -5.54
C THR A 26 4.58 -7.52 -6.81
N VAL A 27 3.25 -7.53 -6.80
CA VAL A 27 2.44 -7.83 -7.98
C VAL A 27 2.66 -6.79 -9.09
N SER A 28 2.70 -5.51 -8.73
CA SER A 28 2.94 -4.41 -9.67
C SER A 28 4.30 -4.55 -10.39
N LYS A 29 5.36 -4.85 -9.63
CA LYS A 29 6.70 -5.14 -10.18
C LYS A 29 6.68 -6.35 -11.11
N ALA A 30 5.96 -7.42 -10.75
CA ALA A 30 5.83 -8.60 -11.60
C ALA A 30 5.10 -8.28 -12.92
N LEU A 31 4.04 -7.48 -12.87
CA LEU A 31 3.34 -7.00 -14.08
C LEU A 31 4.26 -6.18 -14.98
N GLU A 32 5.06 -5.30 -14.40
CA GLU A 32 6.02 -4.49 -15.15
C GLU A 32 7.08 -5.35 -15.87
N ILE A 33 7.64 -6.34 -15.18
CA ILE A 33 8.58 -7.30 -15.76
C ILE A 33 7.91 -8.04 -16.93
N ALA A 34 6.69 -8.56 -16.73
CA ALA A 34 5.96 -9.29 -17.76
C ALA A 34 5.68 -8.43 -19.00
N MET A 35 5.24 -7.18 -18.82
CA MET A 35 5.04 -6.24 -19.93
C MET A 35 6.34 -5.95 -20.67
N ASN A 36 7.45 -5.75 -19.95
CA ASN A 36 8.76 -5.50 -20.57
C ASN A 36 9.23 -6.71 -21.40
N THR A 37 9.04 -7.94 -20.91
CA THR A 37 9.32 -9.16 -21.67
C THR A 37 8.42 -9.28 -22.91
N LEU A 38 7.12 -8.96 -22.79
CA LEU A 38 6.18 -8.99 -23.92
C LEU A 38 6.53 -7.94 -24.98
N ARG A 39 6.90 -6.72 -24.57
CA ARG A 39 7.37 -5.67 -25.49
C ARG A 39 8.64 -6.09 -26.23
N ALA A 40 9.59 -6.72 -25.53
CA ALA A 40 10.81 -7.23 -26.14
C ALA A 40 10.55 -8.36 -27.15
N THR A 41 9.58 -9.24 -26.86
CA THR A 41 9.23 -10.37 -27.75
C THR A 41 8.31 -9.97 -28.91
N ALA A 42 7.49 -8.93 -28.75
CA ALA A 42 6.67 -8.37 -29.83
C ALA A 42 7.53 -7.83 -31.00
N PHE A 43 8.74 -7.32 -30.70
CA PHE A 43 9.73 -6.93 -31.72
C PHE A 43 10.20 -8.10 -32.61
N ILE A 44 10.06 -9.35 -32.15
CA ILE A 44 10.52 -10.56 -32.85
C ILE A 44 9.41 -11.15 -33.76
N GLY A 45 8.23 -10.52 -33.82
CA GLY A 45 7.16 -10.87 -34.77
C GLY A 45 6.02 -11.72 -34.20
N LEU A 46 5.93 -11.88 -32.88
CA LEU A 46 4.82 -12.58 -32.23
C LEU A 46 3.67 -11.62 -31.88
N VAL A 47 2.69 -11.52 -32.77
CA VAL A 47 1.52 -10.62 -32.63
C VAL A 47 0.67 -10.93 -31.38
N GLY A 48 0.73 -12.18 -30.87
CA GLY A 48 -0.02 -12.60 -29.67
C GLY A 48 0.41 -11.93 -28.36
N GLY A 49 1.66 -11.46 -28.26
CA GLY A 49 2.15 -10.79 -27.04
C GLY A 49 1.55 -9.39 -26.82
N LEU A 50 1.09 -8.75 -27.89
CA LEU A 50 0.59 -7.37 -27.85
C LEU A 50 -0.76 -7.24 -27.14
N ALA A 51 -1.66 -8.21 -27.31
CA ALA A 51 -2.95 -8.22 -26.61
C ALA A 51 -2.79 -8.39 -25.10
N VAL A 52 -1.85 -9.25 -24.68
CA VAL A 52 -1.54 -9.45 -23.25
C VAL A 52 -0.91 -8.19 -22.67
N GLU A 53 0.06 -7.58 -23.36
CA GLU A 53 0.68 -6.32 -22.93
C GLU A 53 -0.34 -5.20 -22.74
N ARG A 54 -1.28 -5.05 -23.68
CA ARG A 54 -2.39 -4.08 -23.60
C ARG A 54 -3.26 -4.31 -22.37
N TYR A 55 -3.57 -5.56 -22.05
CA TYR A 55 -4.37 -5.88 -20.88
C TYR A 55 -3.62 -5.59 -19.57
N LEU A 56 -2.35 -6.03 -19.47
CA LEU A 56 -1.54 -5.82 -18.27
C LEU A 56 -1.27 -4.32 -18.02
N SER A 57 -1.10 -3.52 -19.08
CA SER A 57 -0.90 -2.07 -18.96
C SER A 57 -2.15 -1.31 -18.49
N ILE A 58 -3.35 -1.85 -18.72
CA ILE A 58 -4.60 -1.30 -18.17
C ILE A 58 -4.78 -1.71 -16.70
N LEU A 59 -4.35 -2.91 -16.33
CA LEU A 59 -4.49 -3.44 -14.98
C LEU A 59 -3.50 -2.82 -13.99
N LYS A 60 -2.24 -2.60 -14.41
CA LYS A 60 -1.17 -2.13 -13.51
C LYS A 60 -1.54 -0.85 -12.72
N PRO A 61 -2.10 0.21 -13.32
CA PRO A 61 -2.48 1.41 -12.57
C PRO A 61 -3.49 1.15 -11.45
N GLN A 62 -4.38 0.18 -11.61
CA GLN A 62 -5.36 -0.16 -10.56
C GLN A 62 -4.68 -0.82 -9.35
N ILE A 63 -3.66 -1.64 -9.61
CA ILE A 63 -2.85 -2.25 -8.55
C ILE A 63 -1.99 -1.20 -7.87
N ASP A 64 -1.40 -0.27 -8.64
CA ASP A 64 -0.62 0.84 -8.11
C ASP A 64 -1.50 1.72 -7.19
N HIS A 65 -2.71 2.10 -7.61
CA HIS A 65 -3.61 2.88 -6.76
C HIS A 65 -4.06 2.15 -5.49
N ALA A 66 -4.30 0.84 -5.58
CA ALA A 66 -4.63 0.06 -4.38
C ALA A 66 -3.44 -0.01 -3.42
N GLN A 67 -2.22 -0.13 -3.94
CA GLN A 67 -0.98 -0.12 -3.15
C GLN A 67 -0.79 1.22 -2.44
N GLU A 68 -0.90 2.33 -3.18
CA GLU A 68 -0.80 3.69 -2.64
C GLU A 68 -1.83 3.93 -1.53
N PHE A 69 -3.07 3.49 -1.72
CA PHE A 69 -4.13 3.62 -0.72
C PHE A 69 -3.84 2.82 0.55
N CYS A 70 -3.35 1.58 0.42
CA CYS A 70 -2.95 0.78 1.57
C CYS A 70 -1.80 1.43 2.34
N GLU A 71 -0.80 1.98 1.63
CA GLU A 71 0.32 2.71 2.25
C GLU A 71 -0.15 3.99 2.95
N GLU A 72 -1.08 4.74 2.35
CA GLU A 72 -1.67 5.93 2.95
C GLU A 72 -2.42 5.61 4.25
N ILE A 73 -3.28 4.59 4.25
CA ILE A 73 -4.00 4.19 5.47
C ILE A 73 -3.03 3.75 6.56
N HIS A 74 -2.01 2.96 6.23
CA HIS A 74 -1.00 2.55 7.20
C HIS A 74 -0.35 3.78 7.87
N ARG A 75 0.12 4.75 7.08
CA ARG A 75 0.74 5.98 7.59
C ARG A 75 -0.23 6.82 8.43
N ASP A 76 -1.48 6.92 8.01
CA ASP A 76 -2.50 7.67 8.74
C ASP A 76 -2.79 7.04 10.11
N LEU A 77 -2.86 5.70 10.16
CA LEU A 77 -3.06 4.96 11.41
C LEU A 77 -1.87 5.07 12.34
N GLU A 78 -0.64 4.92 11.84
CA GLU A 78 0.57 5.15 12.64
C GLU A 78 0.62 6.58 13.20
N THR A 79 0.32 7.57 12.35
CA THR A 79 0.27 8.98 12.76
C THR A 79 -0.80 9.20 13.85
N ALA A 80 -1.96 8.57 13.73
CA ALA A 80 -3.02 8.65 14.73
C ALA A 80 -2.60 8.04 16.08
N ILE A 81 -1.93 6.88 16.06
CA ILE A 81 -1.39 6.23 17.28
C ILE A 81 -0.37 7.15 17.96
N GLN A 82 0.59 7.68 17.20
CA GLN A 82 1.62 8.57 17.75
C GLN A 82 1.02 9.84 18.36
N ASN A 83 0.07 10.46 17.66
CA ASN A 83 -0.63 11.64 18.19
C ASN A 83 -1.42 11.32 19.46
N PHE A 84 -2.02 10.13 19.56
CA PHE A 84 -2.74 9.70 20.75
C PHE A 84 -1.80 9.52 21.94
N ILE A 85 -0.67 8.83 21.76
CA ILE A 85 0.33 8.60 22.81
C ILE A 85 0.91 9.94 23.30
N ASN A 86 1.37 10.79 22.37
CA ASN A 86 1.95 12.08 22.71
C ASN A 86 0.95 13.00 23.42
N GLY A 87 -0.32 12.98 22.99
CA GLY A 87 -1.39 13.75 23.62
C GLY A 87 -1.71 13.28 25.04
N ASP A 88 -1.62 11.97 25.30
CA ASP A 88 -1.76 11.40 26.65
C ASP A 88 -0.58 11.80 27.54
N GLU A 89 0.66 11.74 27.03
CA GLU A 89 1.86 12.18 27.76
C GLU A 89 1.82 13.67 28.12
N GLU A 90 1.50 14.53 27.16
CA GLU A 90 1.34 15.97 27.39
C GLU A 90 0.23 16.26 28.41
N GLY A 91 -0.91 15.57 28.28
CA GLY A 91 -2.04 15.67 29.20
C GLY A 91 -1.65 15.28 30.62
N ALA A 92 -0.97 14.14 30.75
CA ALA A 92 -0.48 13.63 32.02
C ALA A 92 0.52 14.58 32.68
N SER A 93 1.47 15.14 31.91
CA SER A 93 2.50 16.07 32.40
C SER A 93 1.97 17.31 33.13
N ARG A 94 0.74 17.74 32.82
CA ARG A 94 0.07 18.89 33.45
C ARG A 94 -0.47 18.62 34.86
N PHE A 95 -0.54 17.36 35.27
CA PHE A 95 -1.15 16.94 36.54
C PHE A 95 -0.15 16.36 37.55
N TYR A 96 1.16 16.39 37.24
CA TYR A 96 2.23 16.02 38.17
C TYR A 96 2.91 17.25 38.78
#